data_AF-A0A365NM78-F1
#
_entry.id   AF-A0A365NM78-F1
#
_cell.length_a   1.000
_cell.length_b   1.000
_cell.length_c   1.000
_cell.angle_alpha   90.00
_cell.angle_beta   90.00
_cell.angle_gamma   90.00
#
_symmetry.space_group_name_H-M   'P 1'
#
loop_
_entity.id
_entity.type
_entity.pdbx_description
1 polymer ?
#
loop_
_entity_poly.entity_id
_entity_poly.type
_entity_poly.pdbx_seq_one_letter_code
_entity_poly.pdbx_strand_id
1 'polypeptide(L)'
;MMPASREYLLSKYKLNELKKIEAFVAECVEINVPFNNPITGVCALTHKAGIHAKAILNDPSTYEILKPEDFGLSRYVHFTSSLTGWNAIKSRVDQLCLKMTDAQVKECTAKLESMADLKVMTLDESDALIRSFHLKLQNENGA
;
A
#
# COMPACT_ATOMS: atom_id res chain seq x y z
N MET A 1 -20.72 -8.84 25.91
CA MET A 1 -20.40 -7.40 25.89
C MET A 1 -20.83 -6.88 24.53
N MET A 2 -21.86 -6.04 24.46
CA MET A 2 -22.24 -5.42 23.18
C MET A 2 -21.11 -4.46 22.76
N PRO A 3 -20.64 -4.49 21.50
CA PRO A 3 -19.76 -3.43 21.02
C PRO A 3 -20.52 -2.12 21.18
N ALA A 4 -19.90 -1.14 21.85
CA ALA A 4 -20.48 0.17 21.99
C ALA A 4 -20.77 0.73 20.59
N SER A 5 -21.93 1.37 20.41
CA SER A 5 -22.28 1.96 19.11
C SER A 5 -21.25 3.02 18.72
N ARG A 6 -21.00 3.17 17.41
CA ARG A 6 -20.09 4.18 16.87
C ARG A 6 -20.47 5.57 17.37
N GLU A 7 -21.77 5.88 17.43
CA GLU A 7 -22.31 7.15 17.91
C GLU A 7 -21.97 7.39 19.40
N TYR A 8 -22.02 6.33 20.22
CA TYR A 8 -21.64 6.43 21.63
C TYR A 8 -20.15 6.71 21.79
N LEU A 9 -19.30 6.03 21.02
CA LEU A 9 -17.85 6.22 21.08
C LEU A 9 -17.45 7.64 20.65
N LEU A 10 -18.03 8.15 19.56
CA LEU A 10 -17.75 9.50 19.05
C LEU A 10 -18.28 10.61 19.96
N SER A 11 -19.38 10.37 20.69
CA SER A 11 -19.90 11.36 21.65
C SER A 11 -19.12 11.35 22.98
N LYS A 12 -18.60 10.19 23.39
CA LYS A 12 -17.89 10.05 24.66
C LYS A 12 -16.41 10.42 24.57
N TYR A 13 -15.75 10.14 23.45
CA TYR A 13 -14.30 10.28 23.29
C TYR A 13 -13.93 11.11 22.06
N LYS A 14 -12.87 11.90 22.19
CA LYS A 14 -12.22 12.59 21.06
C LYS A 14 -11.21 11.66 20.39
N LEU A 15 -11.72 10.70 19.61
CA LEU A 15 -10.90 9.64 18.99
C LEU A 15 -9.80 10.16 18.08
N ASN A 16 -10.01 11.33 17.46
CA ASN A 16 -9.04 12.02 16.61
C ASN A 16 -7.78 12.51 17.36
N GLU A 17 -7.80 12.56 18.69
CA GLU A 17 -6.66 12.95 19.52
C GLU A 17 -5.82 11.74 19.98
N LEU A 18 -6.30 10.51 19.76
CA LEU A 18 -5.67 9.28 20.25
C LEU A 18 -4.20 9.17 19.85
N LYS A 19 -3.91 9.38 18.56
CA LYS A 19 -2.54 9.31 18.03
C LYS A 19 -1.60 10.32 18.68
N LYS A 20 -2.09 11.52 19.02
CA LYS A 20 -1.27 12.56 19.67
C LYS A 20 -0.93 12.18 21.11
N ILE A 21 -1.91 11.64 21.84
CA ILE A 21 -1.72 11.18 23.22
C ILE A 21 -0.72 10.02 23.26
N GLU A 22 -0.87 9.03 22.38
CA GLU A 22 0.07 7.91 22.30
C GLU A 22 1.48 8.37 21.92
N ALA A 23 1.61 9.27 20.95
CA ALA A 23 2.91 9.83 20.57
C ALA A 23 3.57 10.59 21.74
N PHE A 24 2.80 11.36 22.49
CA PHE A 24 3.30 12.08 23.66
C PHE A 24 3.82 11.12 24.74
N VAL A 25 3.09 10.06 25.06
CA VAL A 25 3.54 9.06 26.04
C VAL A 25 4.76 8.31 25.54
N ALA A 26 4.78 7.92 24.27
CA ALA A 26 5.90 7.22 23.65
C ALA A 26 7.19 8.07 23.69
N GLU A 27 7.07 9.38 23.44
CA GLU A 27 8.16 10.35 23.57
C GLU A 27 8.63 10.48 25.02
N CYS A 28 7.72 10.58 25.99
CA CYS A 28 8.07 10.68 27.42
C CYS A 28 8.85 9.47 27.95
N VAL A 29 8.62 8.29 27.39
CA VAL A 29 9.25 7.03 27.84
C VAL A 29 10.31 6.51 26.87
N GLU A 30 10.65 7.30 25.85
CA GLU A 30 11.69 7.01 24.85
C GLU A 30 11.49 5.66 24.12
N ILE A 31 10.25 5.35 23.76
CA ILE A 31 9.92 4.18 22.92
C ILE A 31 9.27 4.60 21.61
N ASN A 32 9.35 3.72 20.60
CA ASN A 32 8.60 3.88 19.37
C ASN A 32 7.24 3.18 19.46
N VAL A 33 6.21 3.77 18.85
CA VAL A 33 4.92 3.09 18.66
C VAL A 33 5.13 1.94 17.66
N PRO A 34 4.74 0.68 17.99
CA PRO A 34 4.88 -0.44 17.08
C PRO A 34 4.14 -0.21 15.76
N PHE A 35 4.71 -0.70 14.64
CA PHE A 35 4.09 -0.54 13.31
C PHE A 35 2.71 -1.20 13.21
N ASN A 36 2.46 -2.24 14.01
CA ASN A 36 1.22 -3.01 14.09
C ASN A 36 0.32 -2.57 15.27
N ASN A 37 0.62 -1.44 15.92
CA ASN A 37 -0.23 -0.93 16.99
C ASN A 37 -1.65 -0.72 16.47
N PRO A 38 -2.70 -1.21 17.17
CA PRO A 38 -4.07 -1.04 16.73
C PRO A 38 -4.41 0.44 16.53
N ILE A 39 -5.16 0.75 15.47
CA ILE A 39 -5.63 2.09 15.10
C ILE A 39 -4.51 3.03 14.62
N THR A 40 -3.47 3.25 15.43
CA THR A 40 -2.49 4.34 15.21
C THR A 40 -1.18 3.88 14.59
N GLY A 41 -0.93 2.56 14.55
CA GLY A 41 0.22 1.97 13.88
C GLY A 41 0.18 2.22 12.38
N VAL A 42 1.37 2.31 11.77
CA VAL A 42 1.53 2.58 10.33
C VAL A 42 0.83 1.54 9.45
N CYS A 43 0.69 0.31 9.93
CA CYS A 43 0.04 -0.79 9.20
C CYS A 43 -1.44 -1.00 9.56
N ALA A 44 -2.02 -0.20 10.46
CA ALA A 44 -3.35 -0.46 11.01
C ALA A 44 -4.50 -0.27 9.99
N LEU A 45 -4.36 0.68 9.06
CA LEU A 45 -5.38 1.06 8.06
C LEU A 45 -4.82 0.98 6.64
N THR A 46 -4.02 -0.05 6.43
CA THR A 46 -3.11 -0.17 5.31
C THR A 46 -3.40 -1.44 4.55
N HIS A 47 -3.70 -1.31 3.25
CA HIS A 47 -4.08 -2.43 2.39
C HIS A 47 -3.05 -2.70 1.32
N LYS A 48 -2.80 -3.98 1.04
CA LYS A 48 -1.91 -4.40 -0.04
C LYS A 48 -2.66 -4.38 -1.37
N ALA A 49 -2.03 -3.89 -2.43
CA ALA A 49 -2.61 -3.95 -3.78
C ALA A 49 -2.92 -5.39 -4.20
N GLY A 50 -3.97 -5.54 -5.01
CA GLY A 50 -4.55 -6.82 -5.39
C GLY A 50 -6.04 -6.87 -5.06
N ILE A 51 -6.55 -8.07 -4.80
CA ILE A 51 -7.99 -8.31 -4.59
C ILE A 51 -8.54 -7.55 -3.37
N HIS A 52 -7.75 -7.39 -2.30
CA HIS A 52 -8.16 -6.63 -1.12
C HIS A 52 -8.29 -5.14 -1.43
N ALA A 53 -7.33 -4.56 -2.14
CA ALA A 53 -7.42 -3.19 -2.63
C ALA A 53 -8.61 -2.98 -3.57
N LYS A 54 -8.92 -3.94 -4.44
CA LYS A 54 -10.11 -3.86 -5.30
C LYS A 54 -11.41 -3.86 -4.49
N ALA A 55 -11.49 -4.70 -3.46
CA ALA A 55 -12.66 -4.80 -2.60
C ALA A 55 -12.92 -3.50 -1.82
N ILE A 56 -11.90 -2.91 -1.19
CA ILE A 56 -12.05 -1.65 -0.43
C ILE A 56 -12.34 -0.44 -1.31
N LEU A 57 -11.91 -0.46 -2.58
CA LEU A 57 -12.20 0.61 -3.54
C LEU A 57 -13.68 0.58 -3.97
N ASN A 58 -14.28 -0.61 -4.01
CA ASN A 58 -15.71 -0.78 -4.27
C ASN A 58 -16.56 -0.51 -3.02
N ASP A 59 -16.24 -1.16 -1.91
CA ASP A 59 -16.89 -0.98 -0.62
C ASP A 59 -15.85 -1.14 0.51
N PRO A 60 -15.44 -0.02 1.14
CA PRO A 60 -14.48 -0.05 2.25
C PRO A 60 -14.90 -0.97 3.39
N SER A 61 -16.20 -1.10 3.67
CA SER A 61 -16.72 -1.90 4.79
C SER A 61 -16.42 -3.39 4.66
N THR A 62 -16.05 -3.86 3.46
CA THR A 62 -15.65 -5.24 3.19
C THR A 62 -14.46 -5.70 4.03
N TYR A 63 -13.50 -4.79 4.26
CA TYR A 63 -12.28 -5.09 5.03
C TYR A 63 -11.90 -3.99 6.05
N GLU A 64 -12.65 -2.90 6.11
CA GLU A 64 -12.45 -1.82 7.08
C GLU A 64 -13.60 -1.81 8.10
N ILE A 65 -13.40 -2.49 9.22
CA ILE A 65 -14.34 -2.45 10.36
C ILE A 65 -14.33 -1.08 11.06
N LEU A 66 -13.21 -0.35 10.96
CA LEU A 66 -13.03 0.99 11.50
C LEU A 66 -12.96 1.98 10.35
N LYS A 67 -13.62 3.14 10.53
CA LYS A 67 -13.48 4.27 9.61
C LYS A 67 -12.25 5.10 9.99
N PRO A 68 -11.25 5.25 9.11
CA PRO A 68 -10.07 6.07 9.37
C PRO A 68 -10.42 7.49 9.85
N GLU A 69 -11.48 8.06 9.30
CA GLU A 69 -11.89 9.45 9.52
C GLU A 69 -12.31 9.70 10.98
N ASP A 70 -12.87 8.69 11.65
CA ASP A 70 -13.26 8.78 13.07
C ASP A 70 -12.06 9.04 13.98
N PHE A 71 -10.87 8.60 13.55
CA PHE A 71 -9.60 8.76 14.27
C PHE A 71 -8.73 9.88 13.69
N GLY A 72 -9.23 10.66 12.73
CA GLY A 72 -8.43 11.67 12.04
C GLY A 72 -7.30 11.09 11.19
N LEU A 73 -7.47 9.85 10.72
CA LEU A 73 -6.51 9.13 9.88
C LEU A 73 -7.05 9.00 8.45
N SER A 74 -6.16 8.68 7.52
CA SER A 74 -6.50 8.32 6.15
C SER A 74 -6.11 6.88 5.89
N ARG A 75 -6.89 6.14 5.10
CA ARG A 75 -6.44 4.83 4.60
C ARG A 75 -5.24 4.99 3.68
N TYR A 76 -4.43 3.95 3.61
CA TYR A 76 -3.35 3.85 2.64
C TYR A 76 -3.42 2.53 1.86
N VAL A 77 -3.14 2.57 0.56
CA VAL A 77 -3.06 1.38 -0.29
C VAL A 77 -1.63 1.27 -0.82
N HIS A 78 -0.93 0.19 -0.47
CA HIS A 78 0.40 -0.11 -1.00
C HIS A 78 0.28 -0.71 -2.40
N PHE A 79 0.50 0.12 -3.41
CA PHE A 79 0.48 -0.27 -4.82
C PHE A 79 1.75 -0.99 -5.30
N THR A 80 2.78 -1.08 -4.47
CA THR A 80 4.17 -1.37 -4.87
C THR A 80 4.78 -2.55 -4.11
N SER A 81 3.97 -3.59 -3.88
CA SER A 81 4.45 -4.82 -3.26
C SER A 81 4.59 -5.93 -4.29
N SER A 82 5.40 -6.96 -4.02
CA SER A 82 5.59 -8.17 -4.86
C SER A 82 4.32 -8.96 -5.22
N LEU A 83 3.12 -8.49 -4.86
CA LEU A 83 1.82 -9.06 -5.23
C LEU A 83 1.05 -8.23 -6.27
N THR A 84 1.59 -7.14 -6.85
CA THR A 84 0.93 -6.45 -7.97
C THR A 84 0.66 -7.44 -9.12
N GLY A 85 1.51 -8.46 -9.26
CA GLY A 85 1.32 -9.58 -10.15
C GLY A 85 1.37 -9.17 -11.63
N TRP A 86 1.49 -10.17 -12.50
CA TRP A 86 1.69 -9.96 -13.93
C TRP A 86 0.61 -9.07 -14.59
N ASN A 87 -0.66 -9.20 -14.18
CA ASN A 87 -1.76 -8.41 -14.75
C ASN A 87 -1.63 -6.91 -14.47
N ALA A 88 -1.19 -6.51 -13.27
CA ALA A 88 -1.02 -5.10 -12.96
C ALA A 88 0.19 -4.51 -13.70
N ILE A 89 1.28 -5.28 -13.80
CA ILE A 89 2.46 -4.85 -14.55
C ILE A 89 2.14 -4.74 -16.05
N LYS A 90 1.42 -5.70 -16.63
CA LYS A 90 0.97 -5.64 -18.03
C LYS A 90 0.13 -4.38 -18.30
N SER A 91 -0.87 -4.13 -17.45
CA SER A 91 -1.69 -2.92 -17.53
C SER A 91 -0.85 -1.64 -17.42
N ARG A 92 0.15 -1.61 -16.54
CA ARG A 92 1.04 -0.46 -16.38
C ARG A 92 1.97 -0.25 -17.59
N VAL A 93 2.52 -1.32 -18.15
CA VAL A 93 3.34 -1.29 -19.38
C VAL A 93 2.53 -0.70 -20.55
N ASP A 94 1.27 -1.11 -20.70
CA ASP A 94 0.36 -0.56 -21.71
C ASP A 94 0.08 0.93 -21.48
N GLN A 95 -0.18 1.34 -20.23
CA GLN A 95 -0.36 2.76 -19.86
C GLN A 95 0.89 3.62 -20.12
N LEU A 96 2.08 3.05 -19.94
CA LEU A 96 3.35 3.70 -20.23
C LEU A 96 3.69 3.70 -21.74
N CYS A 97 2.82 3.12 -22.57
CA CYS A 97 2.98 2.98 -24.02
C CYS A 97 4.27 2.24 -24.42
N LEU A 98 4.70 1.26 -23.61
CA LEU A 98 5.90 0.46 -23.86
C LEU A 98 5.51 -0.84 -24.57
N LYS A 99 6.22 -1.18 -25.66
CA LYS A 99 5.96 -2.42 -26.40
C LYS A 99 6.76 -3.57 -25.80
N MET A 100 6.10 -4.47 -25.09
CA MET A 100 6.71 -5.67 -24.51
C MET A 100 5.85 -6.89 -24.79
N THR A 101 6.48 -8.04 -25.06
CA THR A 101 5.79 -9.32 -25.18
C THR A 101 5.38 -9.85 -23.81
N ASP A 102 4.40 -10.76 -23.76
CA ASP A 102 3.98 -11.38 -22.49
C ASP A 102 5.13 -12.05 -21.73
N ALA A 103 6.11 -12.62 -22.45
CA ALA A 103 7.31 -13.19 -21.86
C ALA A 103 8.21 -12.11 -21.22
N GLN A 104 8.42 -10.99 -21.91
CA GLN A 104 9.19 -9.85 -21.38
C GLN A 104 8.50 -9.20 -20.18
N VAL A 105 7.16 -9.10 -20.20
CA VAL A 105 6.39 -8.60 -19.06
C VAL A 105 6.51 -9.54 -17.86
N LYS A 106 6.51 -10.86 -18.06
CA LYS A 106 6.76 -11.83 -16.98
C LYS A 106 8.15 -11.64 -16.37
N GLU A 107 9.19 -11.48 -17.19
CA GLU A 107 10.55 -11.26 -16.70
C GLU A 107 10.68 -9.92 -15.96
N CYS A 108 10.07 -8.86 -16.47
CA CYS A 108 10.01 -7.56 -15.82
C CYS A 108 9.28 -7.65 -14.47
N THR A 109 8.18 -8.40 -14.41
CA THR A 109 7.44 -8.66 -13.16
C THR A 109 8.33 -9.36 -12.13
N ALA A 110 9.07 -10.41 -12.52
CA ALA A 110 9.99 -11.11 -11.61
C ALA A 110 11.12 -10.20 -11.09
N LYS A 111 11.63 -9.28 -11.91
CA LYS A 111 12.63 -8.27 -11.49
C LYS A 111 12.04 -7.22 -10.55
N LEU A 112 10.79 -6.83 -10.75
CA LEU A 112 10.08 -5.94 -9.83
C LEU A 112 9.80 -6.63 -8.50
N GLU A 113 9.41 -7.90 -8.52
CA GLU A 113 9.19 -8.70 -7.31
C GLU A 113 10.47 -8.84 -6.49
N SER A 114 11.60 -9.17 -7.13
CA SER A 114 12.87 -9.29 -6.41
C SER A 114 13.35 -7.97 -5.79
N MET A 115 13.10 -6.83 -6.44
CA MET A 115 13.41 -5.52 -5.88
C MET A 115 12.43 -5.11 -4.77
N ALA A 116 11.14 -5.43 -4.93
CA ALA A 116 10.10 -5.15 -3.95
C ALA A 116 10.24 -5.99 -2.67
N ASP A 117 10.83 -7.18 -2.77
CA ASP A 117 11.16 -8.01 -1.60
C ASP A 117 12.32 -7.43 -0.77
N LEU A 118 13.22 -6.65 -1.41
CA LEU A 118 14.35 -6.01 -0.74
C LEU A 118 14.00 -4.64 -0.15
N LYS A 119 13.14 -3.87 -0.81
CA LYS A 119 12.80 -2.51 -0.40
C LYS A 119 11.36 -2.18 -0.79
N VAL A 120 10.67 -1.46 0.08
CA VAL A 120 9.42 -0.78 -0.29
C VAL A 120 9.72 0.22 -1.40
N MET A 121 9.15 -0.02 -2.57
CA MET A 121 9.27 0.86 -3.72
C MET A 121 8.10 1.84 -3.78
N THR A 122 8.32 2.99 -4.38
CA THR A 122 7.28 3.93 -4.78
C THR A 122 6.80 3.62 -6.21
N LEU A 123 5.68 4.22 -6.63
CA LEU A 123 5.17 4.05 -7.99
C LEU A 123 6.19 4.57 -9.02
N ASP A 124 6.81 5.71 -8.74
CA ASP A 124 7.81 6.32 -9.63
C ASP A 124 9.06 5.44 -9.76
N GLU A 125 9.55 4.85 -8.67
CA GLU A 125 10.65 3.88 -8.71
C GLU A 125 10.28 2.64 -9.54
N SER A 126 9.03 2.17 -9.45
CA SER A 126 8.56 1.03 -10.25
C SER A 126 8.48 1.37 -11.75
N ASP A 127 7.98 2.55 -12.10
CA ASP A 127 7.93 3.03 -13.48
C ASP A 127 9.34 3.23 -14.06
N ALA A 128 10.26 3.79 -13.28
CA ALA A 128 11.66 3.94 -13.67
C ALA A 128 12.30 2.57 -13.97
N LEU A 129 12.02 1.55 -13.15
CA LEU A 129 12.52 0.20 -13.37
C LEU A 129 11.93 -0.41 -14.65
N ILE A 130 10.62 -0.31 -14.88
CA ILE A 130 9.96 -0.80 -16.11
C ILE A 130 10.60 -0.15 -17.35
N ARG A 131 10.80 1.17 -17.34
CA ARG A 131 11.45 1.89 -18.44
C ARG A 131 12.90 1.43 -18.66
N SER A 132 13.66 1.24 -17.58
CA SER A 132 15.05 0.75 -17.66
C SER A 132 15.14 -0.66 -18.24
N PHE A 133 14.17 -1.52 -17.92
CA PHE A 133 14.08 -2.87 -18.46
C PHE A 133 13.76 -2.85 -19.96
N HIS A 134 12.81 -2.01 -20.38
CA HIS A 134 12.46 -1.85 -21.78
C HIS A 134 13.64 -1.33 -22.63
N LEU A 135 14.41 -0.37 -22.11
CA LEU A 135 15.62 0.14 -22.77
C LEU A 135 16.68 -0.95 -22.98
N LYS A 136 16.90 -1.83 -21.99
CA LYS A 136 17.83 -2.96 -22.13
C LYS A 136 17.41 -3.92 -23.24
N LEU A 137 16.11 -4.23 -23.31
CA LEU A 137 15.57 -5.09 -24.37
C LEU A 137 15.74 -4.48 -25.77
N GLN A 138 15.63 -3.15 -25.91
CA GLN A 138 15.86 -2.50 -27.21
C GLN A 138 17.33 -2.56 -27.63
N ASN A 139 18.25 -2.42 -26.69
CA ASN A 139 19.69 -2.49 -26.95
C ASN A 139 20.14 -3.91 -27.32
N GLU A 140 19.53 -4.95 -26.73
CA GLU A 140 19.84 -6.35 -27.03
C GLU A 140 19.26 -6.83 -28.37
N ASN A 141 18.13 -6.26 -28.82
CA ASN A 141 17.55 -6.55 -30.14
C ASN A 141 18.10 -5.69 -31.28
N GLY A 142 18.95 -4.70 -30.96
CA GLY A 142 19.60 -3.80 -31.91
C GLY A 142 21.04 -4.19 -32.26
N ALA A 143 21.52 -5.34 -31.79
CA ALA A 143 22.84 -5.92 -32.08
C ALA A 143 22.73 -7.13 -33.00
#